data_AF-A0A382FSN4-F1
#
_entry.id   AF-A0A382FSN4-F1
#
_cell.length_a   1.000
_cell.length_b   1.000
_cell.length_c   1.000
_cell.angle_alpha   90.00
_cell.angle_beta   90.00
_cell.angle_gamma   90.00
#
_symmetry.space_group_name_H-M   'P 1'
#
loop_
_entity.id
_entity.type
_entity.pdbx_description
1 polymer ?
#
loop_
_entity_poly.entity_id
_entity_poly.type
_entity_poly.pdbx_seq_one_letter_code
_entity_poly.pdbx_strand_id
1 'polypeptide(L)' 'MSTRSPITPKTLQSVAAELAGQPISAEKAAAHTEIFENIMQMIASLRDLPIKDVEPAVIFRPVERGGDSK' A
#
# COMPACT_ATOMS: atom_id res chain seq x y z
N MET A 1 -21.53 1.01 -0.47
CA MET A 1 -20.08 0.87 -0.17
C MET A 1 -19.63 -0.48 -0.72
N SER A 2 -18.59 -0.50 -1.55
CA SER A 2 -18.07 -1.77 -2.09
C SER A 2 -17.26 -2.47 -1.00
N THR A 3 -17.69 -3.67 -0.60
CA THR A 3 -16.93 -4.52 0.32
C THR A 3 -15.61 -4.91 -0.32
N ARG A 4 -14.51 -4.60 0.36
CA ARG A 4 -13.17 -4.99 -0.14
C ARG A 4 -13.04 -6.50 -0.18
N SER A 5 -12.24 -7.00 -1.10
CA SER A 5 -11.80 -8.39 -1.06
C SER A 5 -10.75 -8.57 0.05
N PRO A 6 -10.79 -9.69 0.80
CA PRO A 6 -9.76 -10.02 1.79
C PRO A 6 -8.40 -10.26 1.11
N ILE A 7 -7.31 -9.92 1.81
CA ILE A 7 -5.96 -10.29 1.41
C ILE A 7 -5.80 -11.81 1.58
N THR A 8 -5.21 -12.44 0.57
CA THR A 8 -4.84 -13.86 0.61
C THR A 8 -3.33 -14.03 0.59
N PRO A 9 -2.79 -15.20 0.96
CA PRO A 9 -1.35 -15.47 0.81
C PRO A 9 -0.86 -15.27 -0.63
N LYS A 10 -1.70 -15.63 -1.61
CA LYS A 10 -1.40 -15.43 -3.04
C LYS A 10 -1.26 -13.94 -3.38
N THR A 11 -2.09 -13.08 -2.80
CA THR A 11 -1.99 -11.62 -2.96
C THR A 11 -0.63 -11.12 -2.49
N LEU A 12 -0.16 -11.55 -1.32
CA LEU A 12 1.14 -11.15 -0.80
C LEU A 12 2.30 -11.64 -1.67
N GLN A 13 2.22 -12.87 -2.19
CA GLN A 13 3.23 -13.39 -3.12
C GLN A 13 3.29 -12.59 -4.41
N SER A 14 2.14 -12.31 -5.02
CA SER A 14 2.07 -11.53 -6.27
C SER A 14 2.64 -10.12 -6.06
N VAL A 15 2.23 -9.43 -5.00
CA VAL A 15 2.69 -8.07 -4.70
C VAL A 15 4.19 -8.03 -4.39
N ALA A 16 4.71 -8.98 -3.63
CA ALA A 16 6.14 -9.05 -3.31
C ALA A 16 7.00 -9.31 -4.56
N ALA A 17 6.53 -10.19 -5.45
CA ALA A 17 7.22 -10.46 -6.71
C ALA A 17 7.20 -9.23 -7.64
N GLU A 18 6.07 -8.53 -7.71
CA GLU A 18 5.89 -7.40 -8.64
C GLU A 18 6.57 -6.11 -8.15
N LEU A 19 6.37 -5.72 -6.89
CA LEU A 19 6.81 -4.41 -6.38
C LEU A 19 8.19 -4.44 -5.74
N ALA A 20 8.55 -5.55 -5.07
CA ALA A 20 9.83 -5.67 -4.38
C ALA A 20 10.89 -6.43 -5.18
N GLY A 21 10.50 -7.07 -6.31
CA GLY A 21 11.37 -7.97 -7.07
C GLY A 21 11.87 -9.17 -6.26
N GLN A 22 11.25 -9.44 -5.11
CA GLN A 22 11.67 -10.47 -4.16
C GLN A 22 10.49 -11.40 -3.88
N PRO A 23 10.38 -12.52 -4.62
CA PRO A 23 9.34 -13.50 -4.35
C PRO A 23 9.52 -14.08 -2.95
N ILE A 24 8.42 -14.21 -2.21
CA ILE A 24 8.40 -14.80 -0.87
C ILE A 24 7.83 -16.23 -0.89
N SER A 25 8.30 -17.06 0.04
CA SER A 25 7.78 -18.43 0.18
C SER A 25 6.29 -18.44 0.57
N ALA A 26 5.59 -19.52 0.23
CA ALA A 26 4.18 -19.70 0.59
C ALA A 26 3.96 -19.69 2.11
N GLU A 27 4.90 -20.28 2.87
CA GLU A 27 4.90 -20.27 4.33
C GLU A 27 5.01 -18.85 4.88
N LYS A 28 5.96 -18.05 4.36
CA LYS A 28 6.12 -16.65 4.76
C LYS A 28 4.87 -15.83 4.41
N ALA A 29 4.30 -16.04 3.24
CA ALA A 29 3.07 -15.36 2.83
C ALA A 29 1.89 -15.72 3.76
N ALA A 30 1.71 -16.99 4.08
CA ALA A 30 0.66 -17.45 4.98
C ALA A 30 0.83 -16.85 6.39
N ALA A 31 2.05 -16.89 6.95
CA ALA A 31 2.35 -16.37 8.27
C ALA A 31 2.06 -14.86 8.43
N HIS A 32 2.16 -14.08 7.34
CA HIS A 32 1.96 -12.64 7.39
C HIS A 32 0.59 -12.19 6.88
N THR A 33 -0.22 -13.10 6.31
CA THR A 33 -1.52 -12.74 5.70
C THR A 33 -2.45 -12.05 6.70
N GLU A 34 -2.56 -12.59 7.90
CA GLU A 34 -3.43 -12.03 8.94
C GLU A 34 -2.98 -10.63 9.37
N ILE A 35 -1.67 -10.42 9.53
CA ILE A 35 -1.10 -9.12 9.92
C ILE A 35 -1.45 -8.05 8.87
N PHE A 36 -1.23 -8.36 7.59
CA PHE A 36 -1.55 -7.43 6.50
C PHE A 36 -3.05 -7.18 6.38
N GLU A 37 -3.87 -8.20 6.58
CA GLU A 37 -5.33 -8.07 6.56
C GLU A 37 -5.83 -7.12 7.66
N ASN A 38 -5.30 -7.23 8.88
CA ASN A 38 -5.62 -6.33 9.99
C ASN A 38 -5.24 -4.87 9.69
N ILE A 39 -4.06 -4.64 9.09
CA ILE A 39 -3.65 -3.30 8.64
C ILE A 39 -4.62 -2.76 7.60
N MET A 40 -5.02 -3.58 6.62
CA MET A 40 -5.96 -3.14 5.59
C MET A 40 -7.37 -2.86 6.11
N GLN A 41 -7.83 -3.58 7.15
CA GLN A 41 -9.08 -3.26 7.83
C GLN A 41 -9.00 -1.89 8.50
N MET A 42 -7.89 -1.58 9.16
CA MET A 42 -7.66 -0.26 9.75
C MET A 42 -7.59 0.84 8.69
N ILE A 43 -6.95 0.60 7.53
CA ILE A 43 -6.94 1.57 6.43
C ILE A 43 -8.33 1.74 5.83
N ALA A 44 -9.12 0.67 5.75
CA ALA A 44 -10.47 0.72 5.20
C ALA A 44 -11.38 1.64 6.03
N SER A 45 -11.24 1.69 7.36
CA SER A 45 -12.02 2.60 8.19
C SER A 45 -11.73 4.08 7.91
N LEU A 46 -10.55 4.42 7.37
CA LEU A 46 -10.24 5.79 6.94
C LEU A 46 -11.11 6.25 5.76
N ARG A 47 -11.67 5.32 4.97
CA ARG A 47 -12.57 5.66 3.85
C ARG A 47 -13.93 6.17 4.31
N ASP A 48 -14.29 5.89 5.56
CA ASP A 48 -15.55 6.34 6.14
C ASP A 48 -15.46 7.77 6.69
N LEU A 49 -14.24 8.36 6.71
CA LEU A 49 -14.06 9.74 7.13
C LEU A 49 -14.75 10.71 6.16
N PRO A 50 -15.41 11.76 6.66
CA PRO A 50 -16.10 12.75 5.82
C PRO A 50 -15.10 13.76 5.21
N ILE A 51 -14.11 13.27 4.47
CA ILE A 51 -13.00 14.05 3.90
C ILE A 51 -13.13 14.25 2.39
N LYS A 52 -14.31 13.98 1.81
CA LYS A 52 -14.54 14.08 0.36
C LYS A 52 -14.33 15.50 -0.19
N ASP A 53 -14.63 16.50 0.62
CA ASP A 53 -14.55 17.91 0.24
C ASP A 53 -13.27 18.59 0.80
N VAL A 54 -12.36 17.81 1.37
CA VAL A 54 -11.09 18.31 1.91
C VAL A 54 -10.01 18.17 0.85
N GLU A 55 -9.39 19.29 0.47
CA GLU A 55 -8.25 19.26 -0.44
C GLU A 55 -7.07 18.48 0.18
N PRO A 56 -6.38 17.61 -0.59
CA PRO A 56 -5.20 16.92 -0.11
C PRO A 56 -4.12 17.90 0.35
N ALA A 57 -3.40 17.56 1.42
CA ALA A 57 -2.31 18.38 1.91
C ALA A 57 -1.23 18.59 0.82
N VAL A 58 -0.80 19.83 0.62
CA VAL A 58 0.28 20.17 -0.31
C VAL A 58 1.59 19.65 0.26
N ILE A 59 2.11 18.57 -0.32
CA ILE A 59 3.43 18.03 0.03
C ILE A 59 4.47 18.67 -0.89
N PHE A 60 5.30 19.57 -0.35
CA PHE A 60 6.46 20.09 -1.06
C PHE A 60 7.49 18.97 -1.25
N ARG A 61 7.67 18.49 -2.49
CA ARG A 61 8.78 17.62 -2.86
C ARG A 61 9.82 18.46 -3.62
N PRO A 62 10.98 18.77 -3.01
CA PRO A 62 12.07 19.38 -3.76
C PRO A 62 12.48 18.41 -4.88
N VAL A 63 12.36 18.85 -6.13
CA VAL A 63 13.02 18.16 -7.24
C VAL A 63 14.46 18.66 -7.28
N GLU A 64 15.42 17.75 -7.23
CA GLU A 64 16.81 18.11 -7.53
C GLU A 64 16.86 18.63 -8.96
N ARG A 65 17.07 19.95 -9.11
CA ARG A 65 17.40 20.52 -10.41
C ARG A 65 18.77 19.97 -10.75
N GLY A 66 18.82 19.02 -11.69
CA GLY A 66 20.07 18.50 -12.24
C GLY A 66 21.00 19.67 -12.52
N GLY A 67 22.22 19.59 -11.98
CA GLY A 67 23.15 20.71 -11.96
C GLY A 67 23.26 21.35 -13.34
N ASP A 68 23.20 22.68 -13.35
CA ASP A 68 23.69 23.47 -14.47
C ASP A 68 25.17 23.11 -14.65
N SER A 69 25.45 22.13 -15.50
CA SER A 69 26.78 21.90 -16.05
C SER A 69 27.09 23.09 -16.96
N LYS A 70 27.69 24.12 -16.37
CA LYS A 70 28.44 25.16 -17.09
C LYS A 70 29.77 24.61 -17.58
#